data_AF-G7M610-F1
#
_entry.id   AF-G7M610-F1
#
_cell.length_a   1.000
_cell.length_b   1.000
_cell.length_c   1.000
_cell.angle_alpha   90.00
_cell.angle_beta   90.00
_cell.angle_gamma   90.00
#
_symmetry.space_group_name_H-M   'P 1'
#
loop_
_entity.id
_entity.type
_entity.pdbx_description
1 polymer ?
#
loop_
_entity_poly.entity_id
_entity_poly.type
_entity_poly.pdbx_seq_one_letter_code
_entity_poly.pdbx_strand_id
1 'polypeptide(L)'
;MTYCRAWKKEKTLFLLSDTCVSEKYGKINNYKSSFGDKFGIYNNYSVSESEIKIVTINDKIAIAYSGNIEKAKEAIDNLITSIKHFDVKNSLAKLEATYNTDEFELIVVCMELNHEIYYFNGSVCTTIEKYIEIGSGKEDKDFCDKIDKFIERAI
;
A
#
# COMPACT_ATOMS: atom_id res chain seq x y z
N MET A 1 9.55 6.38 4.60
CA MET A 1 9.75 5.35 3.57
C MET A 1 8.52 4.47 3.59
N THR A 2 7.99 4.12 2.43
CA THR A 2 6.85 3.20 2.31
C THR A 2 7.15 2.19 1.21
N TYR A 3 6.82 0.93 1.45
CA TYR A 3 6.94 -0.17 0.51
C TYR A 3 5.71 -1.06 0.61
N CYS A 4 5.02 -1.18 -0.51
CA CYS A 4 3.95 -2.15 -0.69
C CYS A 4 4.19 -2.94 -1.97
N ARG A 5 3.91 -4.23 -1.93
CA ARG A 5 4.15 -5.17 -3.04
C ARG A 5 2.96 -6.08 -3.22
N ALA A 6 2.56 -6.29 -4.48
CA ALA A 6 1.60 -7.31 -4.84
C ALA A 6 2.12 -8.20 -5.96
N TRP A 7 1.76 -9.47 -5.90
CA TRP A 7 2.10 -10.42 -6.95
C TRP A 7 1.06 -11.53 -7.09
N LYS A 8 1.05 -12.13 -8.27
CA LYS A 8 0.24 -13.29 -8.61
C LYS A 8 1.12 -14.53 -8.68
N LYS A 9 0.77 -15.57 -7.91
CA LYS A 9 1.32 -16.93 -8.05
C LYS A 9 0.14 -17.87 -8.25
N GLU A 10 0.07 -18.48 -9.44
CA GLU A 10 -1.05 -19.35 -9.84
C GLU A 10 -2.41 -18.64 -9.74
N LYS A 11 -3.31 -19.15 -8.89
CA LYS A 11 -4.63 -18.57 -8.59
C LYS A 11 -4.65 -17.75 -7.30
N THR A 12 -3.50 -17.45 -6.71
CA THR A 12 -3.44 -16.70 -5.45
C THR A 12 -2.82 -15.33 -5.69
N LEU A 13 -3.47 -14.31 -5.14
CA LEU A 13 -2.94 -12.96 -5.07
C LEU A 13 -2.34 -12.74 -3.69
N PHE A 14 -1.18 -12.11 -3.65
CA PHE A 14 -0.48 -11.79 -2.42
C PHE A 14 -0.28 -10.28 -2.34
N LEU A 15 -0.32 -9.77 -1.11
CA LEU A 15 -0.11 -8.37 -0.79
C LEU A 15 0.78 -8.29 0.46
N LEU A 16 1.78 -7.43 0.42
CA LEU A 16 2.72 -7.19 1.51
C LEU A 16 2.93 -5.68 1.65
N SER A 17 3.04 -5.20 2.88
CA SER A 17 3.43 -3.81 3.18
C SER A 17 4.37 -3.75 4.38
N ASP A 18 5.20 -2.72 4.43
CA ASP A 18 5.82 -2.32 5.70
C ASP A 18 4.81 -1.66 6.64
N THR A 19 5.23 -1.43 7.90
CA THR A 19 4.45 -0.72 8.92
C THR A 19 5.04 0.64 9.32
N CYS A 20 6.10 1.09 8.65
CA CYS A 20 6.88 2.27 9.01
C CYS A 20 6.19 3.57 8.59
N VAL A 21 6.10 4.54 9.49
CA VAL A 21 5.65 5.90 9.21
C VAL A 21 6.80 6.85 9.50
N SER A 22 6.99 7.84 8.62
CA SER A 22 8.02 8.86 8.77
C SER A 22 7.40 10.25 8.77
N GLU A 23 7.70 11.04 9.79
CA GLU A 23 7.23 12.43 9.93
C GLU A 23 8.42 13.39 10.03
N LYS A 24 8.26 14.58 9.45
CA LYS A 24 9.29 15.63 9.55
C LYS A 24 9.42 16.06 11.01
N TYR A 25 10.65 16.17 11.49
CA TYR A 25 11.00 16.27 12.92
C TYR A 25 10.05 17.11 13.80
N GLY A 26 9.50 16.45 14.83
CA GLY A 26 9.10 17.02 16.11
C GLY A 26 9.93 16.38 17.24
N LYS A 27 10.08 17.02 18.41
CA LYS A 27 10.87 16.48 19.53
C LYS A 27 10.34 15.10 19.96
N ILE A 28 11.11 14.03 19.71
CA ILE A 28 10.88 12.72 20.32
C ILE A 28 11.77 12.60 21.57
N ASN A 29 11.15 12.33 22.72
CA ASN A 29 11.87 12.14 23.99
C ASN A 29 12.20 10.66 24.29
N ASN A 30 11.64 9.68 23.56
CA ASN A 30 11.82 8.25 23.83
C ASN A 30 11.93 7.41 22.55
N TYR A 31 12.88 6.46 22.52
CA TYR A 31 13.16 5.57 21.39
C TYR A 31 12.23 4.33 21.31
N LYS A 32 11.31 4.17 22.27
CA LYS A 32 10.30 3.12 22.32
C LYS A 32 8.97 3.68 22.86
N SER A 33 7.85 3.21 22.33
CA SER A 33 6.53 3.48 22.93
C SER A 33 6.39 2.67 24.21
N SER A 34 5.41 3.02 25.04
CA SER A 34 5.00 2.20 26.19
C SER A 34 4.56 0.79 25.81
N PHE A 35 4.31 0.53 24.51
CA PHE A 35 3.88 -0.76 23.97
C PHE A 35 4.98 -1.50 23.19
N GLY A 36 6.18 -0.93 23.08
CA GLY A 36 7.35 -1.58 22.49
C GLY A 36 7.63 -1.26 21.02
N ASP A 37 6.83 -0.38 20.39
CA ASP A 37 7.07 0.08 19.03
C ASP A 37 8.42 0.79 18.95
N LYS A 38 9.17 0.55 17.88
CA LYS A 38 10.50 1.13 17.70
C LYS A 38 10.39 2.54 17.11
N PHE A 39 11.14 3.47 17.69
CA PHE A 39 11.28 4.83 17.18
C PHE A 39 12.74 5.08 16.82
N GLY A 40 12.96 5.75 15.69
CA GLY A 40 14.29 6.17 15.26
C GLY A 40 14.26 7.57 14.67
N ILE A 41 15.40 8.24 14.70
CA ILE A 41 15.60 9.52 14.03
C ILE A 41 16.56 9.28 12.87
N TYR A 42 16.12 9.59 11.65
CA TYR A 42 16.90 9.43 10.43
C TYR A 42 16.75 10.67 9.56
N ASN A 43 17.85 11.35 9.22
CA ASN A 43 17.86 12.51 8.30
C ASN A 43 16.79 13.59 8.61
N ASN A 44 16.62 13.96 9.88
CA ASN A 44 15.58 14.89 10.36
C ASN A 44 14.13 14.38 10.22
N TYR A 45 13.95 13.07 10.09
CA TYR A 45 12.65 12.41 10.17
C TYR A 45 12.58 11.55 11.43
N SER A 46 11.41 11.60 12.04
CA SER A 46 10.98 10.71 13.10
C SER A 46 10.33 9.50 12.44
N VAL A 47 10.81 8.29 12.70
CA VAL A 47 10.33 7.05 12.09
C VAL A 47 9.78 6.13 13.17
N SER A 48 8.58 5.59 12.97
CA SER A 48 7.93 4.65 13.89
C SER A 48 7.28 3.47 13.14
N GLU A 49 7.23 2.30 13.77
CA GLU A 49 6.43 1.15 13.30
C GLU A 49 5.01 1.29 13.85
N SER A 50 4.10 1.96 13.13
CA SER A 50 2.81 2.39 13.70
C SER A 50 1.60 2.26 12.78
N GLU A 51 1.77 1.99 11.49
CA GLU A 51 0.66 2.02 10.53
C GLU A 51 0.60 0.77 9.66
N ILE A 52 -0.52 0.05 9.72
CA ILE A 52 -0.83 -1.04 8.78
C ILE A 52 -1.31 -0.41 7.48
N LYS A 53 -0.54 -0.59 6.40
CA LYS A 53 -0.85 0.02 5.08
C LYS A 53 -1.68 -0.85 4.17
N ILE A 54 -2.32 -1.88 4.74
CA ILE A 54 -3.23 -2.78 4.05
C ILE A 54 -4.61 -2.63 4.68
N VAL A 55 -5.60 -2.35 3.85
CA VAL A 55 -7.01 -2.25 4.24
C VAL A 55 -7.78 -3.39 3.55
N THR A 56 -8.31 -4.30 4.34
CA THR A 56 -9.18 -5.37 3.84
C THR A 56 -10.61 -4.85 3.71
N ILE A 57 -11.19 -4.94 2.50
CA ILE A 57 -12.59 -4.56 2.27
C ILE A 57 -13.50 -5.73 2.61
N ASN A 58 -13.14 -6.93 2.15
CA ASN A 58 -13.80 -8.20 2.42
C ASN A 58 -12.82 -9.36 2.13
N ASP A 59 -13.28 -10.61 2.23
CA ASP A 59 -12.46 -11.81 2.04
C ASP A 59 -11.82 -11.95 0.65
N LYS A 60 -12.25 -11.16 -0.33
CA LYS A 60 -11.80 -11.21 -1.73
C LYS A 60 -11.07 -9.97 -2.20
N ILE A 61 -11.16 -8.87 -1.45
CA ILE A 61 -10.64 -7.57 -1.88
C ILE A 61 -9.85 -6.91 -0.75
N ALA A 62 -8.62 -6.53 -1.06
CA ALA A 62 -7.77 -5.74 -0.18
C ALA A 62 -7.06 -4.64 -0.96
N ILE A 63 -6.70 -3.56 -0.26
CA ILE A 63 -6.03 -2.39 -0.82
C ILE A 63 -4.75 -2.15 -0.02
N ALA A 64 -3.62 -1.96 -0.70
CA ALA A 64 -2.43 -1.36 -0.11
C ALA A 64 -2.24 0.06 -0.63
N TYR A 65 -1.61 0.92 0.17
CA TYR A 65 -1.34 2.30 -0.23
C TYR A 65 0.06 2.77 0.13
N SER A 66 0.52 3.80 -0.58
CA SER A 66 1.73 4.55 -0.26
C SER A 66 1.54 6.04 -0.50
N GLY A 67 2.36 6.87 0.15
CA GLY A 67 2.31 8.33 0.03
C GLY A 67 1.64 9.00 1.25
N ASN A 68 0.94 10.10 1.01
CA ASN A 68 0.22 10.86 2.02
C ASN A 68 -0.91 10.02 2.63
N ILE A 69 -0.80 9.72 3.94
CA ILE A 69 -1.69 8.81 4.65
C ILE A 69 -3.13 9.33 4.69
N GLU A 70 -3.33 10.62 4.96
CA GLU A 70 -4.67 11.21 5.07
C GLU A 70 -5.40 11.16 3.72
N LYS A 71 -4.71 11.56 2.65
CA LYS A 71 -5.26 11.52 1.28
C LYS A 71 -5.54 10.11 0.80
N ALA A 72 -4.63 9.17 1.08
CA ALA A 72 -4.82 7.77 0.72
C ALA A 72 -6.03 7.18 1.46
N LYS A 73 -6.20 7.45 2.76
CA LYS A 73 -7.35 6.96 3.54
C LYS A 73 -8.67 7.54 3.04
N GLU A 74 -8.72 8.84 2.75
CA GLU A 74 -9.90 9.48 2.16
C GLU A 74 -10.30 8.80 0.83
N ALA A 75 -9.33 8.57 -0.05
CA ALA A 75 -9.55 7.88 -1.32
C ALA A 75 -10.01 6.42 -1.14
N ILE A 76 -9.43 5.70 -0.18
CA ILE A 76 -9.80 4.33 0.16
C ILE A 76 -11.24 4.27 0.69
N ASP A 77 -11.64 5.16 1.59
CA ASP A 77 -13.00 5.19 2.15
C ASP A 77 -14.04 5.44 1.06
N ASN A 78 -13.74 6.36 0.13
CA ASN A 78 -14.56 6.62 -1.05
C ASN A 78 -14.64 5.38 -1.97
N LEU A 79 -13.51 4.70 -2.21
CA LEU A 79 -13.45 3.49 -3.02
C LEU A 79 -14.23 2.33 -2.39
N ILE A 80 -14.09 2.10 -1.08
CA ILE A 80 -14.84 1.09 -0.32
C ILE A 80 -16.34 1.36 -0.43
N THR A 81 -16.75 2.62 -0.30
CA THR A 81 -18.16 3.00 -0.43
C THR A 81 -18.67 2.73 -1.85
N SER A 82 -17.87 3.04 -2.87
CA SER A 82 -18.19 2.76 -4.26
C SER A 82 -18.34 1.25 -4.54
N ILE A 83 -17.42 0.42 -4.04
CA ILE A 83 -17.41 -1.04 -4.25
C ILE A 83 -18.65 -1.72 -3.64
N LYS A 84 -19.28 -1.13 -2.62
CA LYS A 84 -20.55 -1.65 -2.07
C LYS A 84 -21.73 -1.53 -3.04
N HIS A 85 -21.64 -0.63 -4.02
CA HIS A 85 -22.71 -0.30 -4.96
C HIS A 85 -22.39 -0.63 -6.42
N PHE A 86 -21.11 -0.77 -6.76
CA PHE A 86 -20.59 -1.01 -8.11
C PHE A 86 -19.50 -2.08 -8.07
N ASP A 87 -19.22 -2.74 -9.19
CA ASP A 87 -18.05 -3.61 -9.26
C ASP A 87 -16.73 -2.83 -9.11
N VAL A 88 -15.63 -3.57 -8.90
CA VAL A 88 -14.30 -2.98 -8.67
C VAL A 88 -13.84 -2.12 -9.85
N LYS A 89 -14.08 -2.55 -11.11
CA LYS A 89 -13.62 -1.80 -12.29
C LYS A 89 -14.34 -0.47 -12.42
N ASN A 90 -15.66 -0.46 -12.24
CA ASN A 90 -16.48 0.75 -12.25
C ASN A 90 -16.14 1.68 -11.08
N SER A 91 -15.80 1.11 -9.92
CA SER A 91 -15.35 1.88 -8.75
C SER A 91 -13.99 2.54 -8.98
N LEU A 92 -13.06 1.83 -9.62
CA LEU A 92 -11.74 2.36 -10.00
C LEU A 92 -11.84 3.45 -11.08
N ALA A 93 -12.73 3.30 -12.06
CA ALA A 93 -12.96 4.34 -13.06
C ALA A 93 -13.47 5.65 -12.42
N LYS A 94 -14.27 5.56 -11.36
CA LYS A 94 -14.69 6.74 -10.58
C LYS A 94 -13.55 7.35 -9.79
N LEU A 95 -12.68 6.51 -9.20
CA LEU A 95 -11.48 6.97 -8.50
C LEU A 95 -10.59 7.77 -9.46
N GLU A 96 -10.32 7.22 -10.65
CA GLU A 96 -9.57 7.85 -11.73
C GLU A 96 -10.17 9.19 -12.16
N ALA A 97 -11.50 9.28 -12.28
CA ALA A 97 -12.16 10.54 -12.63
C ALA A 97 -12.15 11.59 -11.51
N THR A 98 -11.95 11.18 -10.26
CA THR A 98 -12.02 12.07 -9.07
C THR A 98 -10.64 12.61 -8.69
N TYR A 99 -9.60 11.78 -8.81
CA TYR A 99 -8.26 12.09 -8.33
C TYR A 99 -7.28 12.29 -9.50
N ASN A 100 -6.53 13.38 -9.41
CA ASN A 100 -5.37 13.64 -10.26
C ASN A 100 -4.27 14.27 -9.38
N THR A 101 -3.45 13.42 -8.76
CA THR A 101 -2.46 13.79 -7.74
C THR A 101 -1.25 12.87 -7.81
N ASP A 102 -0.09 13.31 -7.33
CA ASP A 102 1.11 12.50 -7.11
C ASP A 102 1.33 12.18 -5.62
N GLU A 103 0.39 12.58 -4.75
CA GLU A 103 0.54 12.44 -3.30
C GLU A 103 0.37 11.01 -2.79
N PHE A 104 -0.31 10.13 -3.52
CA PHE A 104 -0.51 8.74 -3.12
C PHE A 104 -0.66 7.77 -4.30
N GLU A 105 -0.36 6.51 -4.02
CA GLU A 105 -0.56 5.38 -4.94
C GLU A 105 -1.35 4.28 -4.23
N LEU A 106 -2.13 3.50 -4.97
CA LEU A 106 -2.87 2.35 -4.44
C LEU A 106 -2.59 1.07 -5.26
N ILE A 107 -2.51 -0.06 -4.57
CA ILE A 107 -2.65 -1.39 -5.17
C ILE A 107 -3.96 -1.99 -4.67
N VAL A 108 -4.82 -2.44 -5.57
CA VAL A 108 -6.05 -3.17 -5.23
C VAL A 108 -5.92 -4.60 -5.71
N VAL A 109 -5.96 -5.57 -4.78
CA VAL A 109 -6.03 -6.99 -5.12
C VAL A 109 -7.48 -7.42 -5.08
N CYS A 110 -7.97 -8.05 -6.16
CA CYS A 110 -9.34 -8.49 -6.29
C CYS A 110 -9.38 -9.94 -6.75
N MET A 111 -9.78 -10.84 -5.85
CA MET A 111 -9.95 -12.28 -6.12
C MET A 111 -11.32 -12.61 -6.74
N GLU A 112 -12.11 -11.62 -7.14
CA GLU A 112 -13.38 -11.88 -7.85
C GLU A 112 -13.13 -12.14 -9.33
N LEU A 113 -13.77 -13.19 -9.86
CA LEU A 113 -13.78 -13.63 -11.27
C LEU A 113 -12.41 -13.98 -11.87
N ASN A 114 -11.51 -13.01 -11.98
CA ASN A 114 -10.28 -13.09 -12.77
C ASN A 114 -8.98 -13.03 -11.95
N HIS A 115 -9.09 -12.76 -10.64
CA HIS A 115 -7.94 -12.62 -9.74
C HIS A 115 -6.98 -11.55 -10.30
N GLU A 116 -7.42 -10.31 -10.25
CA GLU A 116 -6.77 -9.15 -10.86
C GLU A 116 -6.06 -8.31 -9.79
N ILE A 117 -4.93 -7.74 -10.18
CA ILE A 117 -4.24 -6.69 -9.42
C ILE A 117 -4.46 -5.41 -10.20
N TYR A 118 -4.95 -4.38 -9.53
CA TYR A 118 -5.06 -3.03 -10.10
C TYR A 118 -4.08 -2.11 -9.41
N TYR A 119 -3.51 -1.18 -10.18
CA TYR A 119 -2.61 -0.17 -9.70
C TYR A 119 -3.14 1.22 -10.09
N PHE A 120 -3.33 2.07 -9.08
CA PHE A 120 -3.64 3.47 -9.25
C PHE A 120 -2.40 4.30 -8.91
N ASN A 121 -1.90 5.05 -9.90
CA ASN A 121 -0.68 5.86 -9.75
C ASN A 121 -0.97 7.31 -9.29
N GLY A 122 -2.19 7.58 -8.81
CA GLY A 122 -2.64 8.93 -8.47
C GLY A 122 -3.41 9.66 -9.58
N SER A 123 -3.40 9.12 -10.80
CA SER A 123 -4.13 9.68 -11.95
C SER A 123 -4.80 8.66 -12.87
N VAL A 124 -4.27 7.43 -12.98
CA VAL A 124 -4.74 6.39 -13.90
C VAL A 124 -4.76 5.05 -13.20
N CYS A 125 -5.81 4.25 -13.46
CA CYS A 125 -5.88 2.86 -13.04
C CYS A 125 -5.40 1.91 -14.14
N THR A 126 -4.48 1.01 -13.82
CA THR A 126 -3.96 -0.01 -14.73
C THR A 126 -4.14 -1.41 -14.14
N THR A 127 -4.36 -2.41 -14.99
CA THR A 127 -4.38 -3.82 -14.57
C THR A 127 -2.97 -4.39 -14.68
N ILE A 128 -2.52 -5.06 -13.63
CA ILE A 128 -1.19 -5.64 -13.50
C ILE A 128 -1.26 -7.15 -13.68
N GLU A 129 -0.50 -7.69 -14.63
CA GLU A 129 -0.56 -9.12 -14.97
C GLU A 129 0.08 -10.02 -13.91
N LYS A 130 1.21 -9.59 -13.35
CA LYS A 130 2.03 -10.45 -12.48
C LYS A 130 2.47 -9.78 -11.20
N TYR A 131 2.91 -8.53 -11.27
CA TYR A 131 3.76 -7.95 -10.24
C TYR A 131 3.74 -6.42 -10.23
N ILE A 132 3.66 -5.82 -9.04
CA ILE A 132 3.82 -4.38 -8.84
C ILE A 132 4.35 -4.04 -7.44
N GLU A 133 5.13 -2.96 -7.37
CA GLU A 133 5.59 -2.32 -6.14
C GLU A 133 5.23 -0.82 -6.16
N ILE A 134 4.84 -0.28 -5.01
CA ILE A 134 4.55 1.14 -4.82
C ILE A 134 5.28 1.69 -3.60
N GLY A 135 5.43 3.02 -3.56
CA GLY A 135 6.15 3.73 -2.49
C GLY A 135 7.66 3.79 -2.69
N SER A 136 8.33 4.65 -1.93
CA SER A 136 9.75 4.96 -2.10
C SER A 136 10.71 3.80 -1.79
N GLY A 137 10.26 2.78 -1.05
CA GLY A 137 11.09 1.61 -0.78
C GLY A 137 11.41 0.78 -2.02
N LYS A 138 10.63 0.91 -3.11
CA LYS A 138 10.87 0.20 -4.38
C LYS A 138 12.15 0.63 -5.10
N GLU A 139 12.70 1.79 -4.73
CA GLU A 139 13.93 2.34 -5.31
C GLU A 139 15.20 1.77 -4.65
N ASP A 140 15.08 1.16 -3.47
CA ASP A 140 16.18 0.53 -2.75
C ASP A 140 16.33 -0.94 -3.18
N LYS A 141 17.27 -1.19 -4.10
CA LYS A 141 17.53 -2.54 -4.64
C LYS A 141 17.94 -3.53 -3.56
N ASP A 142 18.78 -3.13 -2.60
CA ASP A 142 19.26 -4.03 -1.55
C ASP A 142 18.12 -4.44 -0.62
N PHE A 143 17.16 -3.54 -0.40
CA PHE A 143 15.93 -3.84 0.31
C PHE A 143 15.03 -4.78 -0.50
N CYS A 144 14.75 -4.48 -1.77
CA CYS A 144 13.93 -5.32 -2.64
C CYS A 144 14.48 -6.75 -2.76
N ASP A 145 15.80 -6.91 -2.93
CA ASP A 145 16.46 -8.23 -3.00
C ASP A 145 16.26 -9.06 -1.72
N LYS A 146 16.19 -8.40 -0.56
CA LYS A 146 15.91 -9.08 0.72
C LYS A 146 14.45 -9.51 0.81
N ILE A 147 13.53 -8.68 0.32
CA ILE A 147 12.11 -9.03 0.24
C ILE A 147 11.91 -10.21 -0.73
N ASP A 148 12.56 -10.21 -1.89
CA ASP A 148 12.51 -11.31 -2.85
C ASP A 148 12.92 -12.63 -2.20
N LYS A 149 14.07 -12.65 -1.53
CA LYS A 149 14.56 -13.84 -0.80
C LYS A 149 13.62 -14.29 0.31
N PHE A 150 12.92 -13.36 0.96
CA PHE A 150 11.91 -13.70 1.96
C PHE A 150 10.70 -14.36 1.32
N ILE A 151 10.19 -13.79 0.23
CA ILE A 151 9.04 -14.32 -0.52
C ILE A 151 9.35 -15.71 -1.09
N GLU A 152 10.52 -15.91 -1.69
CA GLU A 152 10.95 -17.23 -2.22
C GLU A 152 11.01 -18.33 -1.16
N ARG A 153 11.23 -17.97 0.11
CA ARG A 153 11.26 -18.93 1.23
C ARG A 153 9.89 -19.20 1.84
N ALA A 154 8.94 -18.29 1.65
CA ALA A 154 7.64 -18.33 2.28
C ALA A 154 6.56 -19.06 1.45
N ILE A 155 6.85 -19.36 0.18
CA ILE A 155 5.92 -20.01 -0.78
C ILE A 155 6.60 -21.18 -1.49
#